data_AF-R7VK50-F1
#
_entry.id   AF-R7VK50-F1
#
_cell.length_a   1.000
_cell.length_b   1.000
_cell.length_c   1.000
_cell.angle_alpha   90.00
_cell.angle_beta   90.00
_cell.angle_gamma   90.00
#
_symmetry.space_group_name_H-M   'P 1'
#
loop_
_entity.id
_entity.type
_entity.pdbx_description
1 polymer ?
#
loop_
_entity_poly.entity_id
_entity_poly.type
_entity_poly.pdbx_seq_one_letter_code
_entity_poly.pdbx_strand_id
1 'polypeptide(L)'
;MAASTGSIVQTVTETDAEIEELKSKYAGNVKVIRDMGDFKFMIDVKTVKVTLKFQIDGSYPNTAPQIIVRSDQLSVQQKDELMQALTNKSSILLGQPMLCALAAFAVSETEEIPTVECVKPK
;
A
#
# COMPACT_ATOMS: atom_id res chain seq x y z
N MET A 1 -22.69 -9.73 -32.60
CA MET A 1 -22.03 -10.98 -32.16
C MET A 1 -21.15 -10.62 -30.97
N ALA A 2 -21.48 -11.15 -29.80
CA ALA A 2 -20.82 -10.86 -28.53
C ALA A 2 -19.82 -11.98 -28.21
N ALA A 3 -18.57 -11.60 -27.91
CA ALA A 3 -17.56 -12.47 -27.31
C ALA A 3 -16.52 -11.59 -26.60
N SER A 4 -16.92 -10.97 -25.49
CA SER A 4 -15.99 -10.34 -24.54
C SER A 4 -15.69 -11.37 -23.45
N THR A 5 -14.93 -12.41 -23.80
CA THR A 5 -14.62 -13.51 -22.89
C THR A 5 -13.18 -13.40 -22.43
N GLY A 6 -12.99 -13.09 -21.15
CA GLY A 6 -11.88 -13.62 -20.37
C GLY A 6 -10.63 -12.75 -20.20
N SER A 7 -10.70 -11.75 -19.33
CA SER A 7 -9.50 -11.25 -18.62
C SER A 7 -9.74 -11.05 -17.12
N ILE A 8 -10.70 -11.76 -16.51
CA ILE A 8 -10.95 -11.67 -15.06
C ILE A 8 -10.06 -12.61 -14.21
N VAL A 9 -9.18 -13.41 -14.84
CA VAL A 9 -8.39 -14.44 -14.13
C VAL A 9 -6.94 -13.98 -13.84
N GLN A 10 -6.39 -13.02 -14.58
CA GLN A 10 -4.98 -12.61 -14.43
C GLN A 10 -4.71 -11.75 -13.18
N THR A 11 -5.67 -10.90 -12.78
CA THR A 11 -5.46 -9.92 -11.70
C THR A 11 -5.26 -10.56 -10.33
N VAL A 12 -5.86 -11.74 -10.09
CA VAL A 12 -5.75 -12.44 -8.80
C VAL A 12 -4.35 -13.03 -8.60
N THR A 13 -3.72 -13.55 -9.65
CA THR A 13 -2.37 -14.13 -9.59
C THR A 13 -1.28 -13.08 -9.48
N GLU A 14 -1.42 -11.94 -10.18
CA GLU A 14 -0.42 -10.86 -10.12
C GLU A 14 -0.36 -10.21 -8.74
N THR A 15 -1.52 -10.04 -8.09
CA THR A 15 -1.61 -9.52 -6.73
C THR A 15 -0.99 -10.49 -5.73
N ASP A 16 -1.21 -11.80 -5.88
CA ASP A 16 -0.63 -12.80 -4.97
C ASP A 16 0.90 -12.86 -5.07
N ALA A 17 1.43 -12.82 -6.30
CA ALA A 17 2.87 -12.76 -6.54
C ALA A 17 3.50 -11.48 -5.95
N GLU A 18 2.83 -10.34 -6.11
CA GLU A 18 3.27 -9.06 -5.53
C GLU A 18 3.26 -9.13 -4.00
N ILE A 19 2.22 -9.75 -3.41
CA ILE A 19 2.11 -9.98 -1.97
C ILE A 19 3.23 -10.88 -1.44
N GLU A 20 3.57 -11.95 -2.15
CA GLU A 20 4.65 -12.86 -1.76
C GLU A 20 6.01 -12.15 -1.83
N GLU A 21 6.25 -11.35 -2.86
CA GLU A 21 7.45 -10.52 -2.94
C GLU A 21 7.51 -9.53 -1.77
N LEU A 22 6.39 -8.88 -1.45
CA LEU A 22 6.28 -7.94 -0.34
C LEU A 22 6.54 -8.65 1.01
N LYS A 23 5.97 -9.85 1.20
CA LYS A 23 6.25 -10.72 2.35
C LYS A 23 7.72 -11.10 2.44
N SER A 24 8.36 -11.41 1.31
CA SER A 24 9.78 -11.76 1.26
C SER A 24 10.65 -10.55 1.61
N LYS A 25 10.31 -9.38 1.07
CA LYS A 25 11.02 -8.11 1.28
C LYS A 25 10.90 -7.60 2.73
N TYR A 26 9.75 -7.81 3.35
CA TYR A 26 9.46 -7.41 4.73
C TYR A 26 9.19 -8.66 5.59
N ALA A 27 10.08 -9.65 5.50
CA ALA A 27 10.00 -10.96 6.13
C ALA A 27 9.49 -10.91 7.59
N GLY A 28 8.24 -11.34 7.79
CA GLY A 28 7.59 -11.41 9.10
C GLY A 28 6.81 -10.17 9.55
N ASN A 29 6.94 -9.06 8.83
CA ASN A 29 6.21 -7.83 9.12
C ASN A 29 4.98 -7.59 8.22
N VAL A 30 4.73 -8.47 7.26
CA VAL A 30 3.58 -8.39 6.36
C VAL A 30 2.52 -9.40 6.78
N LYS A 31 1.37 -8.90 7.20
CA LYS A 31 0.16 -9.68 7.40
C LYS A 31 -0.72 -9.54 6.18
N VAL A 32 -1.18 -10.67 5.64
CA VAL A 32 -2.12 -10.70 4.53
C VAL A 32 -3.34 -11.43 5.00
N ILE A 33 -4.48 -10.77 4.88
CA ILE A 33 -5.80 -11.29 5.18
C ILE A 33 -6.52 -11.38 3.84
N ARG A 34 -6.97 -12.58 3.47
CA ARG A 34 -7.75 -12.83 2.25
C ARG A 34 -9.23 -12.99 2.65
N ASP A 35 -10.14 -12.64 1.75
CA ASP A 35 -11.59 -12.88 1.90
C ASP A 35 -12.24 -12.09 3.05
N MET A 36 -12.19 -10.75 2.97
CA MET A 36 -12.70 -9.86 4.02
C MET A 36 -13.89 -9.03 3.52
N GLY A 37 -15.05 -9.68 3.33
CA GLY A 37 -16.29 -9.02 2.95
C GLY A 37 -16.18 -8.34 1.58
N ASP A 38 -16.23 -7.00 1.57
CA ASP A 38 -16.07 -6.17 0.37
C ASP A 38 -14.62 -6.14 -0.16
N PHE A 39 -13.61 -6.41 0.67
CA PHE A 39 -12.20 -6.40 0.25
C PHE A 39 -11.70 -7.82 -0.02
N LYS A 40 -11.12 -8.03 -1.21
CA LYS A 40 -10.50 -9.31 -1.57
C LYS A 40 -9.22 -9.58 -0.79
N PHE A 41 -8.37 -8.57 -0.63
CA PHE A 41 -7.10 -8.69 0.07
C PHE A 41 -6.90 -7.50 0.99
N MET A 42 -6.46 -7.76 2.21
CA MET A 42 -6.03 -6.74 3.15
C MET A 42 -4.60 -7.06 3.60
N ILE A 43 -3.68 -6.14 3.35
CA ILE A 43 -2.26 -6.33 3.60
C ILE A 43 -1.81 -5.29 4.62
N ASP A 44 -1.43 -5.73 5.80
CA ASP A 44 -0.81 -4.92 6.82
C ASP A 44 0.71 -5.11 6.75
N VAL A 45 1.42 -4.09 6.24
CA VAL A 45 2.88 -4.00 6.18
C VAL A 45 3.34 -3.20 7.37
N LYS A 46 3.82 -3.90 8.40
CA LYS A 46 4.49 -3.28 9.53
C LYS A 46 5.93 -2.96 9.14
N THR A 47 6.40 -1.79 9.55
CA THR A 47 7.79 -1.38 9.44
C THR A 47 8.27 -0.97 10.82
N VAL A 48 9.54 -0.55 10.93
CA VAL A 48 10.15 -0.16 12.21
C VAL A 48 9.41 1.02 12.85
N LYS A 49 8.87 1.95 12.05
CA LYS A 49 8.25 3.19 12.53
C LYS A 49 6.78 3.36 12.14
N VAL A 50 6.32 2.68 11.08
CA VAL A 50 4.97 2.85 10.53
C VAL A 50 4.35 1.49 10.22
N THR A 51 3.03 1.43 10.23
CA THR A 51 2.24 0.29 9.80
C THR A 51 1.36 0.79 8.65
N LEU A 52 1.53 0.20 7.49
CA LEU A 52 0.81 0.53 6.28
C LEU A 52 -0.21 -0.55 6.04
N LYS A 53 -1.47 -0.17 5.93
CA LYS A 53 -2.55 -1.11 5.70
C LYS A 53 -3.15 -0.84 4.33
N PHE A 54 -2.99 -1.80 3.44
CA PHE A 54 -3.52 -1.79 2.08
C PHE A 54 -4.79 -2.61 2.04
N GLN A 55 -5.90 -2.01 1.65
CA GLN A 55 -7.19 -2.67 1.45
C GLN A 55 -7.48 -2.70 -0.05
N ILE A 56 -7.46 -3.91 -0.60
CA ILE A 56 -7.58 -4.18 -2.02
C ILE A 56 -8.95 -4.77 -2.29
N ASP A 57 -9.70 -4.08 -3.13
CA ASP A 57 -10.98 -4.54 -3.64
C ASP A 57 -10.80 -5.54 -4.80
N GLY A 58 -11.84 -6.29 -5.15
CA GLY A 58 -11.82 -7.18 -6.33
C GLY A 58 -11.57 -6.46 -7.67
N SER A 59 -11.71 -5.14 -7.70
CA SER A 59 -11.48 -4.29 -8.88
C SER A 59 -10.00 -3.94 -9.12
N TYR A 60 -9.11 -4.23 -8.17
CA TYR A 60 -7.66 -4.02 -8.32
C TYR A 60 -7.06 -4.87 -9.47
N PRO A 61 -6.06 -4.35 -10.22
CA PRO A 61 -5.40 -3.04 -10.11
C PRO A 61 -6.10 -1.90 -10.84
N ASN A 62 -7.32 -2.09 -11.38
CA ASN A 62 -8.08 -1.04 -12.07
C ASN A 62 -8.59 0.05 -11.13
N THR A 63 -8.65 -0.22 -9.82
CA THR A 63 -9.01 0.74 -8.78
C THR A 63 -7.89 0.80 -7.75
N ALA A 64 -7.58 2.02 -7.29
CA ALA A 64 -6.57 2.24 -6.29
C ALA A 64 -6.96 1.54 -4.97
N PRO A 65 -6.03 0.81 -4.33
CA PRO A 65 -6.29 0.24 -3.02
C PRO A 65 -6.43 1.37 -1.98
N GLN A 66 -7.20 1.11 -0.93
CA GLN A 66 -7.24 2.01 0.22
C GLN A 66 -5.96 1.85 1.03
N ILE A 67 -5.27 2.96 1.29
CA ILE A 67 -3.98 2.97 1.98
C ILE A 67 -4.16 3.71 3.30
N ILE A 68 -3.96 3.01 4.40
CA ILE A 68 -4.08 3.57 5.75
C ILE A 68 -2.70 3.54 6.39
N VAL A 69 -2.21 4.73 6.73
CA VAL A 69 -0.92 4.92 7.40
C VAL A 69 -1.15 5.04 8.91
N ARG A 70 -0.65 4.07 9.68
CA ARG A 70 -0.66 4.10 11.15
C ARG A 70 0.76 4.12 11.69
N SER A 71 1.10 5.17 12.42
CA SER A 71 2.39 5.26 13.12
C SER A 71 2.16 5.91 14.47
N ASP A 72 2.87 5.48 15.49
CA ASP A 72 2.89 6.19 16.78
C ASP A 72 3.96 7.29 16.79
N GLN A 73 4.93 7.22 15.86
CA GLN A 73 6.08 8.13 15.79
C GLN A 73 5.87 9.31 14.84
N LEU A 74 4.99 9.16 13.83
CA LEU A 74 4.68 10.22 12.87
C LEU A 74 3.55 11.11 13.40
N SER A 75 3.71 12.41 13.19
CA SER A 75 2.65 13.38 13.43
C SER A 75 1.45 13.16 12.49
N VAL A 76 0.27 13.65 12.88
CA VAL A 76 -0.93 13.56 12.04
C VAL A 76 -0.69 14.16 10.66
N GLN A 77 0.04 15.28 10.59
CA GLN A 77 0.41 15.95 9.34
C GLN A 77 1.28 15.06 8.43
N GLN A 78 2.33 14.44 8.98
CA GLN A 78 3.20 13.51 8.23
C GLN A 78 2.43 12.27 7.73
N LYS A 79 1.49 11.76 8.52
CA LYS A 79 0.63 10.64 8.10
C LYS A 79 -0.25 11.04 6.93
N ASP A 80 -0.84 12.24 6.99
CA ASP A 80 -1.69 12.78 5.95
C ASP A 80 -0.91 13.01 4.65
N GLU A 81 0.27 13.63 4.73
CA GLU A 81 1.18 13.81 3.60
C GLU A 81 1.59 12.48 2.98
N LEU A 82 1.99 11.49 3.80
CA LEU A 82 2.35 10.16 3.33
C LEU A 82 1.16 9.47 2.65
N MET A 83 -0.02 9.53 3.28
CA MET A 83 -1.25 8.94 2.75
C MET A 83 -1.63 9.59 1.41
N GLN A 84 -1.51 10.92 1.31
CA GLN A 84 -1.81 11.66 0.09
C GLN A 84 -0.81 11.34 -1.01
N ALA A 85 0.49 11.26 -0.71
CA ALA A 85 1.53 10.87 -1.65
C ALA A 85 1.34 9.43 -2.16
N LEU A 86 1.03 8.49 -1.25
CA LEU A 86 0.70 7.11 -1.59
C LEU A 86 -0.56 7.01 -2.46
N THR A 87 -1.61 7.77 -2.13
CA THR A 87 -2.84 7.82 -2.92
C THR A 87 -2.58 8.37 -4.32
N ASN A 88 -1.78 9.43 -4.44
CA ASN A 88 -1.40 10.01 -5.73
C ASN A 88 -0.61 8.99 -6.57
N LYS A 89 0.36 8.31 -5.96
CA LYS A 89 1.16 7.27 -6.62
C LYS A 89 0.32 6.08 -7.06
N SER A 90 -0.66 5.67 -6.25
CA SER A 90 -1.60 4.61 -6.62
C SER A 90 -2.50 5.00 -7.80
N SER A 91 -2.83 6.29 -7.95
CA SER A 91 -3.60 6.81 -9.09
C SER A 91 -2.79 6.80 -10.39
N ILE A 92 -1.47 7.01 -10.28
CA ILE A 92 -0.55 6.96 -11.43
C ILE A 92 -0.31 5.52 -11.89
N LEU A 93 -0.29 4.57 -10.93
CA LEU A 93 -0.02 3.16 -11.19
C LEU A 93 -1.29 2.32 -11.45
N LEU A 94 -2.44 2.96 -11.67
CA LEU A 94 -3.69 2.27 -12.01
C LEU A 94 -3.51 1.37 -13.23
N GLY A 95 -4.03 0.15 -13.12
CA GLY A 95 -3.91 -0.89 -14.14
C GLY A 95 -2.63 -1.74 -14.04
N GLN A 96 -1.76 -1.49 -13.06
CA GLN A 96 -0.53 -2.27 -12.83
C GLN A 96 -0.34 -2.64 -11.35
N PRO A 97 0.42 -3.71 -11.03
CA PRO A 97 0.80 -4.03 -9.66
C PRO A 97 1.56 -2.85 -9.02
N MET A 98 1.04 -2.36 -7.89
CA MET A 98 1.52 -1.14 -7.23
C MET A 98 1.82 -1.33 -5.74
N LEU A 99 1.47 -2.45 -5.11
CA LEU A 99 1.64 -2.64 -3.67
C LEU A 99 3.12 -2.60 -3.27
N CYS A 100 3.98 -3.25 -4.05
CA CYS A 100 5.41 -3.26 -3.80
C CYS A 100 6.00 -1.84 -3.91
N ALA A 101 5.56 -1.08 -4.91
CA ALA A 101 5.99 0.31 -5.11
C ALA A 101 5.49 1.25 -4.00
N LEU A 102 4.25 1.06 -3.54
CA LEU A 102 3.67 1.84 -2.44
C LEU A 102 4.33 1.52 -1.11
N ALA A 103 4.56 0.24 -0.80
CA ALA A 103 5.27 -0.17 0.39
C ALA A 103 6.72 0.34 0.40
N ALA A 104 7.44 0.19 -0.72
CA ALA A 104 8.80 0.71 -0.87
C ALA A 104 8.83 2.24 -0.70
N PHE A 105 7.89 2.95 -1.32
CA PHE A 105 7.80 4.41 -1.20
C PHE A 105 7.55 4.85 0.23
N ALA A 106 6.58 4.24 0.91
CA ALA A 106 6.30 4.56 2.31
C ALA A 106 7.49 4.25 3.24
N VAL A 107 8.28 3.23 2.92
CA VAL A 107 9.49 2.90 3.68
C VAL A 107 10.59 3.93 3.41
N SER A 108 10.85 4.30 2.16
CA SER A 108 11.78 5.39 1.82
C SER A 108 11.41 6.70 2.50
N GLU A 109 10.14 7.10 2.43
CA GLU A 109 9.66 8.33 3.09
C GLU A 109 9.70 8.27 4.62
N THR A 110 9.79 7.08 5.24
CA THR A 110 9.87 6.93 6.71
C THR A 110 11.27 6.59 7.21
N GLU A 111 12.16 6.09 6.35
CA GLU A 111 13.61 5.98 6.58
C GLU A 111 14.32 7.32 6.35
N GLU A 112 13.95 8.08 5.33
CA GLU A 112 14.49 9.40 4.99
C GLU A 112 13.89 10.55 5.80
N ILE A 113 13.29 10.31 6.97
CA ILE A 113 13.01 11.39 7.92
C ILE A 113 14.18 11.44 8.90
N PRO A 114 15.29 12.15 8.58
CA PRO A 114 16.08 12.71 9.66
C PRO A 114 15.14 13.63 10.42
N THR A 115 15.20 13.55 11.73
CA THR A 115 14.55 14.47 12.65
C THR A 115 14.76 15.93 12.21
N VAL A 116 13.80 16.50 11.50
CA VAL A 116 13.66 17.96 11.45
C VAL A 116 13.14 18.34 12.83
N GLU A 117 14.07 18.78 13.68
CA GLU A 117 13.75 19.65 14.79
C GLU A 117 12.77 20.72 14.29
N CYS A 118 11.52 20.69 14.76
CA CYS A 118 10.67 21.86 14.75
C CYS A 118 11.32 22.91 15.67
N VAL A 119 12.26 23.68 15.12
CA VAL A 119 12.83 24.84 15.80
C VAL A 119 11.72 25.88 15.91
N LYS A 120 11.27 26.08 17.15
CA LYS A 120 10.23 27.00 17.59
C LYS A 120 10.50 28.44 17.09
N PRO A 121 9.57 29.14 16.41
CA PRO A 121 9.72 30.57 16.22
C PRO A 121 9.41 31.31 17.52
N LYS A 122 10.28 32.28 17.82
CA LYS A 122 10.32 33.13 19.01
C LYS A 122 9.33 34.28 18.92
#